data_AF-A0A537VCK2-F1
#
_entry.id   AF-A0A537VCK2-F1
#
_cell.length_a   1.000
_cell.length_b   1.000
_cell.length_c   1.000
_cell.angle_alpha   90.00
_cell.angle_beta   90.00
_cell.angle_gamma   90.00
#
_symmetry.space_group_name_H-M   'P 1'
#
loop_
_entity.id
_entity.type
_entity.pdbx_description
1 polymer ?
#
loop_
_entity_poly.entity_id
_entity_poly.type
_entity_poly.pdbx_seq_one_letter_code
_entity_poly.pdbx_strand_id
1 'polypeptide(L)' 'MSPRIGVAGVGWSGFTPTTAGRSYKELMFEAASAAYLDAGVDPRTNVDSFVCASE' A
#
# COMPACT_ATOMS: atom_id res chain seq x y z
N MET A 1 22.52 -9.50 -15.22
CA MET A 1 21.36 -8.82 -15.84
C MET A 1 20.46 -8.37 -14.71
N SER A 2 20.12 -7.08 -14.65
CA SER A 2 19.25 -6.57 -13.58
C SER A 2 17.80 -7.03 -13.80
N PRO A 3 17.02 -7.30 -12.73
CA PRO A 3 15.62 -7.68 -12.86
C PRO A 3 14.81 -6.55 -13.51
N ARG A 4 13.79 -6.92 -14.31
CA ARG A 4 12.81 -5.98 -14.84
C ARG A 4 11.78 -5.69 -13.75
N ILE A 5 11.55 -4.41 -13.49
CA ILE A 5 10.64 -3.95 -12.44
C ILE A 5 9.38 -3.38 -13.08
N GLY A 6 8.23 -3.63 -12.45
CA GLY A 6 6.93 -3.10 -12.86
C GLY A 6 6.03 -2.84 -11.66
N VAL A 7 4.98 -2.04 -11.87
CA VAL A 7 3.95 -1.78 -10.86
C VAL A 7 2.82 -2.78 -11.09
N ALA A 8 2.52 -3.58 -10.07
CA ALA A 8 1.47 -4.61 -10.15
C ALA A 8 0.09 -4.11 -9.69
N GLY A 9 0.06 -3.11 -8.80
CA GLY A 9 -1.19 -2.49 -8.34
C GLY A 9 -0.91 -1.19 -7.59
N VAL A 10 -1.93 -0.35 -7.49
CA VAL A 10 -1.87 0.97 -6.84
C VAL A 10 -3.06 1.15 -5.90
N GLY A 11 -2.81 1.75 -4.74
CA GLY A 11 -3.84 2.04 -3.76
C GLY A 11 -3.60 3.36 -3.05
N TRP A 12 -4.68 3.99 -2.60
CA TRP A 12 -4.67 5.27 -1.90
C TRP A 12 -5.73 5.27 -0.79
N SER A 13 -5.57 6.16 0.19
CA SER A 13 -6.56 6.39 1.26
C SER A 13 -7.01 7.84 1.24
N GLY A 14 -8.19 8.06 0.66
CA GLY A 14 -8.89 9.35 0.63
C GLY A 14 -8.08 10.54 0.08
N PHE A 15 -8.74 11.69 0.00
CA PHE A 15 -8.08 12.98 -0.22
C PHE A 15 -8.84 14.00 0.62
N THR A 16 -8.40 14.20 1.86
CA THR A 16 -9.02 15.13 2.79
C THR A 16 -8.04 16.22 3.18
N PRO A 17 -8.50 17.47 3.42
CA PRO A 17 -7.61 18.56 3.83
C PRO A 17 -6.93 18.29 5.17
N THR A 18 -7.56 17.47 6.01
CA THR A 18 -7.02 16.99 7.29
C THR A 18 -7.35 15.51 7.46
N THR A 19 -6.47 14.76 8.11
CA THR A 19 -6.65 13.35 8.47
C THR A 19 -7.24 13.21 9.89
N ALA A 20 -8.14 14.12 10.27
CA ALA A 20 -8.71 14.16 11.60
C ALA A 20 -9.44 12.84 11.93
N GLY A 21 -9.10 12.24 13.08
CA GLY A 21 -9.72 11.01 13.55
C GLY A 21 -9.19 9.70 12.94
N ARG A 22 -8.11 9.75 12.13
CA ARG A 22 -7.42 8.55 11.64
C ARG A 22 -5.93 8.64 11.89
N SER A 23 -5.35 7.55 12.38
CA SER A 23 -3.90 7.42 12.51
C SER A 23 -3.25 7.18 11.15
N TYR A 24 -1.97 7.56 11.03
CA TYR A 24 -1.17 7.25 9.84
C TYR A 24 -1.19 5.77 9.48
N LYS A 25 -1.15 4.89 10.49
CA LYS A 25 -1.16 3.44 10.30
C LYS A 25 -2.45 2.94 9.66
N GLU A 26 -3.59 3.52 10.01
CA GLU A 26 -4.89 3.17 9.41
C GLU A 26 -4.95 3.59 7.95
N LEU A 27 -4.46 4.80 7.63
CA LEU A 27 -4.39 5.28 6.25
C LEU A 27 -3.46 4.44 5.38
N MET A 28 -2.29 4.06 5.92
CA MET A 28 -1.36 3.16 5.24
C MET A 28 -1.93 1.77 5.05
N PHE A 29 -2.61 1.23 6.06
CA PHE A 29 -3.26 -0.07 5.94
C PHE A 29 -4.35 -0.07 4.86
N GLU A 30 -5.18 0.98 4.80
CA GLU A 30 -6.21 1.14 3.78
C GLU A 30 -5.60 1.23 2.37
N ALA A 31 -4.62 2.11 2.18
CA ALA A 31 -3.96 2.29 0.89
C ALA A 31 -3.24 1.01 0.42
N ALA A 32 -2.49 0.34 1.31
CA ALA A 32 -1.82 -0.91 0.98
C ALA A 32 -2.81 -2.04 0.66
N SER A 33 -3.90 -2.17 1.43
CA SER A 33 -4.95 -3.17 1.17
C SER A 33 -5.59 -2.97 -0.19
N ALA A 34 -5.85 -1.71 -0.59
CA ALA A 34 -6.34 -1.39 -1.92
C ALA A 34 -5.33 -1.78 -3.02
N ALA A 35 -4.03 -1.52 -2.83
CA ALA A 35 -3.00 -1.89 -3.79
C ALA A 35 -2.86 -3.41 -3.96
N TYR A 36 -2.95 -4.18 -2.87
CA TYR A 36 -2.92 -5.65 -2.95
C TYR A 36 -4.15 -6.21 -3.68
N LEU A 37 -5.32 -5.61 -3.43
CA LEU A 37 -6.55 -5.98 -4.13
C LEU A 37 -6.48 -5.68 -5.63
N ASP A 38 -5.99 -4.50 -6.00
CA ASP A 38 -5.78 -4.10 -7.41
C ASP A 38 -4.81 -5.04 -8.13
N ALA A 39 -3.72 -5.42 -7.46
CA ALA A 39 -2.74 -6.38 -7.98
C ALA A 39 -3.24 -7.83 -7.99
N GLY A 40 -4.35 -8.15 -7.31
CA GLY A 40 -4.86 -9.51 -7.18
C GLY A 40 -3.94 -10.46 -6.41
N VAL A 41 -3.17 -9.94 -5.44
CA VAL A 41 -2.18 -10.72 -4.67
C VAL A 41 -2.62 -10.94 -3.22
N ASP A 42 -2.25 -12.08 -2.65
CA ASP A 42 -2.36 -12.30 -1.20
C ASP A 42 -1.09 -11.78 -0.51
N PRO A 43 -1.16 -10.70 0.30
CA PRO A 43 0.02 -10.13 0.95
C PRO A 43 0.67 -11.08 1.97
N ARG A 44 -0.01 -12.14 2.41
CA ARG A 44 0.56 -13.11 3.36
C ARG A 44 1.46 -14.15 2.69
N THR A 45 1.29 -14.36 1.39
CA THR A 45 1.98 -15.43 0.65
C THR A 45 2.70 -14.94 -0.60
N ASN A 46 2.41 -13.74 -1.09
CA ASN A 46 2.95 -13.20 -2.34
C ASN A 46 3.81 -11.95 -2.15
N VAL A 47 3.95 -11.44 -0.91
CA VAL A 47 4.76 -10.26 -0.59
C VAL A 47 5.89 -10.66 0.34
N ASP A 48 7.13 -10.58 -0.15
CA ASP A 48 8.32 -10.95 0.61
C ASP A 48 8.79 -9.86 1.57
N SER A 49 8.52 -8.60 1.23
CA SER A 49 8.99 -7.45 2.01
C SER A 49 8.05 -6.26 1.88
N PHE A 50 8.03 -5.44 2.93
CA PHE A 50 7.25 -4.22 3.00
C PHE A 50 8.18 -3.05 3.32
N VAL A 51 8.08 -1.98 2.53
CA VAL A 51 8.82 -0.74 2.74
C VAL A 51 7.80 0.39 2.85
N CYS A 52 7.89 1.17 3.93
CA CYS A 52 7.01 2.30 4.17
C CYS A 52 7.83 3.48 4.66
N ALA A 53 7.55 4.67 4.14
CA ALA A 53 8.01 5.90 4.75
C ALA A 53 7.07 6.19 5.93
N SER A 54 7.61 6.35 7.14
CA SER A 54 6.86 6.77 8.32
C SER A 54 7.63 7.87 9.05
N GLU A 55 6.91 8.73 9.76
CA GLU A 55 7.50 9.69 10.71
C GLU A 55 7.56 9.09 12.13
#